data_AF-A0A1R0LKY2-F1
#
_entry.id   AF-A0A1R0LKY2-F1
#
_cell.length_a   1.000
_cell.length_b   1.000
_cell.length_c   1.000
_cell.angle_alpha   90.00
_cell.angle_beta   90.00
_cell.angle_gamma   90.00
#
_symmetry.space_group_name_H-M   'P 1'
#
loop_
_entity.id
_entity.type
_entity.pdbx_description
1 polymer ?
#
loop_
_entity_poly.entity_id
_entity_poly.type
_entity_poly.pdbx_seq_one_letter_code
_entity_poly.pdbx_strand_id
1 'polypeptide(L)'
;MFSPDNRTLAAVHRTDRTVWLIGISDIGRPAKVTRLRASGSWLYALAFSADGRRLAAGAADGKILLWDVNGAAAPAVLTGHSNPVPAAVAFGPHGSTLATGGDDFTIRLWDTGLDRVAARLCDSAYPRITGAEWARYLPAVDFAPPCPAI
;
A
#
# COMPACT_ATOMS: atom_id res chain seq x y z
N MET A 1 8.05 -13.44 -6.03
CA MET A 1 6.61 -13.73 -5.93
C MET A 1 5.94 -13.40 -7.24
N PHE A 2 5.09 -14.30 -7.73
CA PHE A 2 4.32 -14.09 -8.97
C PHE A 2 3.16 -13.11 -8.75
N SER A 3 2.89 -12.28 -9.76
CA SER A 3 1.62 -11.58 -9.86
C SER A 3 0.48 -12.59 -10.07
N PRO A 4 -0.77 -12.26 -9.70
CA PRO A 4 -1.91 -13.16 -9.85
C PRO A 4 -2.16 -13.64 -11.29
N ASP A 5 -1.76 -12.83 -12.28
CA ASP A 5 -1.89 -13.15 -13.70
C ASP A 5 -0.69 -13.95 -14.27
N ASN A 6 0.29 -14.29 -13.43
CA ASN A 6 1.54 -14.98 -13.80
C ASN A 6 2.39 -14.30 -14.88
N ARG A 7 2.18 -13.00 -15.15
CA ARG A 7 2.96 -12.26 -16.16
C ARG A 7 4.12 -11.48 -15.58
N THR A 8 4.13 -11.27 -14.27
CA THR A 8 5.12 -10.47 -13.57
C THR A 8 5.68 -11.23 -12.37
N LEU A 9 6.97 -11.11 -12.13
CA LEU A 9 7.63 -11.55 -10.92
C LEU A 9 8.10 -10.32 -10.14
N ALA A 10 7.64 -10.18 -8.90
CA ALA A 10 8.20 -9.23 -7.94
C ALA A 10 9.36 -9.89 -7.18
N ALA A 11 10.51 -9.22 -7.15
CA ALA A 11 11.70 -9.68 -6.44
C ALA A 11 12.32 -8.56 -5.62
N VAL A 12 12.63 -8.84 -4.35
CA VAL A 12 13.44 -7.95 -3.52
C VAL A 12 14.90 -8.05 -3.96
N HIS A 13 15.51 -6.93 -4.29
CA HIS A 13 16.92 -6.87 -4.57
C HIS A 13 17.68 -6.42 -3.32
N ARG A 14 18.42 -7.37 -2.73
CA ARG A 14 19.02 -7.24 -1.39
C ARG A 14 19.98 -6.06 -1.24
N THR A 15 20.78 -5.75 -2.25
CA THR A 15 21.87 -4.76 -2.13
C THR A 15 21.39 -3.32 -2.27
N ASP A 16 20.44 -3.06 -3.15
CA ASP A 16 19.90 -1.70 -3.36
C ASP A 16 18.59 -1.45 -2.60
N ARG A 17 18.13 -2.44 -1.84
CA ARG A 17 16.92 -2.40 -1.00
C ARG A 17 15.69 -1.97 -1.81
N THR A 18 15.61 -2.36 -3.08
CA THR A 18 14.44 -2.08 -3.93
C THR A 18 13.67 -3.34 -4.26
N VAL A 19 12.46 -3.15 -4.79
CA VAL A 19 11.70 -4.25 -5.41
C VAL A 19 11.71 -4.04 -6.92
N TRP A 20 12.06 -5.09 -7.65
CA TRP A 20 11.96 -5.12 -9.10
C TRP A 20 10.73 -5.90 -9.53
N LEU A 21 9.99 -5.32 -10.48
CA LEU A 21 8.99 -6.02 -11.26
C LEU A 21 9.64 -6.50 -12.55
N ILE A 22 9.60 -7.81 -12.76
CA ILE A 22 10.22 -8.49 -13.89
C ILE A 22 9.10 -9.09 -14.73
N GLY A 23 8.99 -8.65 -15.97
CA GLY A 23 8.08 -9.23 -16.95
C GLY A 23 8.56 -10.62 -17.32
N ILE A 24 7.68 -11.60 -17.20
CA ILE A 24 7.93 -13.02 -17.44
C ILE A 24 6.86 -13.64 -18.35
N SER A 25 6.24 -12.82 -19.20
CA SER A 25 5.29 -13.31 -20.22
C SER A 25 5.95 -14.30 -21.19
N ASP A 26 7.26 -14.19 -21.38
CA ASP A 26 8.13 -15.22 -21.95
C ASP A 26 9.21 -15.56 -20.90
N ILE A 27 9.15 -16.77 -20.34
CA ILE A 27 10.10 -17.22 -19.30
C ILE A 27 11.53 -17.36 -19.83
N GLY A 28 11.70 -17.53 -21.15
CA GLY A 28 13.02 -17.57 -21.80
C GLY A 28 13.65 -16.20 -21.97
N ARG A 29 12.88 -15.12 -21.77
CA ARG A 29 13.32 -13.73 -21.98
C ARG A 29 12.79 -12.80 -20.88
N PRO A 30 13.20 -13.01 -19.61
CA PRO A 30 12.76 -12.15 -18.52
C PRO A 30 13.32 -10.73 -18.71
N ALA A 31 12.47 -9.72 -18.48
CA ALA A 31 12.85 -8.32 -18.62
C ALA A 31 12.53 -7.53 -17.34
N LYS A 32 13.48 -6.73 -16.84
CA LYS A 32 13.21 -5.80 -15.74
C LYS A 32 12.34 -4.66 -16.28
N VAL A 33 11.13 -4.52 -15.74
CA VAL A 33 10.14 -3.53 -16.21
C VAL A 33 10.16 -2.29 -15.33
N THR A 34 9.98 -2.48 -14.01
CA THR A 34 9.81 -1.38 -13.07
C THR A 34 10.65 -1.58 -11.84
N ARG A 35 11.26 -0.49 -11.35
CA ARG A 35 11.94 -0.44 -10.06
C ARG A 35 11.08 0.33 -9.06
N LEU A 36 10.64 -0.36 -8.02
CA LEU A 36 9.90 0.21 -6.90
C LEU A 36 10.89 0.62 -5.81
N ARG A 37 10.94 1.92 -5.51
CA ARG A 37 11.82 2.43 -4.46
C ARG A 37 11.26 2.03 -3.10
N ALA A 38 12.13 1.65 -2.17
CA ALA A 38 11.77 1.37 -0.79
C ALA A 38 12.43 2.39 0.16
N SER A 39 11.96 2.44 1.40
CA SER A 39 12.41 3.41 2.41
C SER A 39 13.76 3.06 3.07
N GLY A 40 14.65 2.35 2.37
CA GLY A 40 16.02 2.12 2.81
C GLY A 40 16.23 1.06 3.89
N SER A 41 15.21 0.27 4.26
CA SER A 41 15.34 -0.91 5.14
C SER A 41 15.39 -2.20 4.31
N TRP A 42 15.83 -3.31 4.92
CA TRP A 42 15.73 -4.62 4.30
C TRP A 42 14.26 -5.03 4.19
N LEU A 43 13.88 -5.58 3.04
CA LEU A 43 12.56 -6.15 2.82
C LEU A 43 12.67 -7.67 2.86
N TYR A 44 11.71 -8.32 3.50
CA TYR A 44 11.75 -9.77 3.70
C TYR A 44 10.67 -10.51 2.92
N ALA A 45 9.42 -10.08 3.06
CA ALA A 45 8.26 -10.72 2.43
C ALA A 45 7.60 -9.75 1.46
N LEU A 46 6.97 -10.30 0.42
CA LEU A 46 6.17 -9.55 -0.56
C LEU A 46 4.78 -10.20 -0.67
N ALA A 47 3.73 -9.41 -0.89
CA ALA A 47 2.37 -9.89 -1.22
C ALA A 47 1.71 -9.04 -2.32
N PHE A 48 1.19 -9.66 -3.38
CA PHE A 48 0.33 -8.97 -4.36
C PHE A 48 -1.12 -8.96 -3.88
N SER A 49 -1.87 -7.90 -4.19
CA SER A 49 -3.33 -7.93 -4.11
C SER A 49 -3.89 -8.85 -5.20
N ALA A 50 -5.10 -9.39 -4.99
CA ALA A 50 -5.71 -10.34 -5.92
C ALA A 50 -5.93 -9.76 -7.34
N ASP A 51 -6.12 -8.45 -7.45
CA ASP A 51 -6.22 -7.73 -8.72
C ASP A 51 -4.86 -7.36 -9.34
N GLY A 52 -3.75 -7.67 -8.66
CA GLY A 52 -2.39 -7.37 -9.10
C GLY A 52 -2.03 -5.88 -9.07
N ARG A 53 -2.93 -5.00 -8.64
CA ARG A 53 -2.73 -3.54 -8.68
C ARG A 53 -1.88 -3.02 -7.51
N ARG A 54 -1.73 -3.81 -6.45
CA ARG A 54 -0.97 -3.43 -5.26
C ARG A 54 0.06 -4.49 -4.93
N LEU A 55 1.19 -4.01 -4.42
CA LEU A 55 2.22 -4.83 -3.85
C LEU A 55 2.51 -4.35 -2.43
N ALA A 56 2.59 -5.27 -1.48
CA ALA A 56 3.01 -4.98 -0.11
C ALA A 56 4.35 -5.64 0.19
N ALA A 57 5.15 -5.04 1.06
CA ALA A 57 6.36 -5.63 1.61
C ALA A 57 6.47 -5.40 3.13
N GLY A 58 6.95 -6.42 3.84
CA GLY A 58 7.36 -6.30 5.24
C GLY A 58 8.84 -5.95 5.34
N ALA A 59 9.18 -4.99 6.20
CA ALA A 59 10.53 -4.49 6.37
C ALA A 59 11.16 -4.83 7.73
N ALA A 60 12.49 -4.72 7.81
CA ALA A 60 13.26 -4.96 9.02
C ALA A 60 13.12 -3.89 10.11
N ASP A 61 12.60 -2.71 9.76
CA ASP A 61 12.30 -1.65 10.73
C ASP A 61 10.83 -1.67 11.19
N GLY A 62 10.13 -2.79 10.99
CA GLY A 62 8.72 -2.96 11.36
C GLY A 62 7.72 -2.24 10.46
N LYS A 63 8.19 -1.54 9.43
CA LYS A 63 7.30 -0.85 8.48
C LYS A 63 6.77 -1.82 7.44
N ILE A 64 5.56 -1.52 6.98
CA ILE A 64 5.00 -2.14 5.79
C ILE A 64 5.01 -1.10 4.67
N LEU A 65 5.53 -1.49 3.51
CA LEU A 65 5.51 -0.66 2.32
C LEU A 65 4.41 -1.15 1.39
N LEU A 66 3.60 -0.23 0.89
CA LEU A 66 2.49 -0.52 -0.01
C LEU A 66 2.63 0.32 -1.27
N TRP A 67 2.84 -0.34 -2.41
CA TRP A 67 2.95 0.30 -3.73
C TRP A 67 1.68 0.10 -4.55
N ASP A 68 1.32 1.12 -5.32
CA ASP A 68 0.50 0.96 -6.52
C ASP A 68 1.41 0.51 -7.66
N VAL A 69 1.12 -0.66 -8.24
CA VAL A 69 1.92 -1.29 -9.29
C VAL A 69 1.84 -0.51 -10.61
N ASN A 70 0.73 0.20 -10.85
CA ASN A 70 0.50 0.99 -12.05
C ASN A 70 0.78 2.49 -11.83
N GLY A 71 1.06 2.89 -10.59
CA GLY A 71 1.14 4.28 -10.15
C GLY A 71 2.55 4.74 -9.73
N ALA A 72 2.58 5.74 -8.85
CA ALA A 72 3.80 6.41 -8.41
C ALA A 72 4.82 5.44 -7.74
N ALA A 73 6.10 5.68 -8.02
CA ALA A 73 7.21 4.82 -7.56
C ALA A 73 7.47 4.83 -6.05
N ALA A 74 6.81 5.71 -5.28
CA ALA A 74 6.97 5.83 -3.85
C ALA A 74 5.86 5.05 -3.10
N PRO A 75 6.21 4.22 -2.11
CA PRO A 75 5.23 3.47 -1.35
C PRO A 75 4.52 4.35 -0.32
N ALA A 76 3.27 4.03 -0.04
CA ALA A 76 2.68 4.34 1.26
C ALA A 76 3.38 3.53 2.35
N VAL A 77 3.59 4.14 3.52
CA VAL A 77 4.29 3.53 4.65
C VAL A 77 3.28 3.30 5.77
N LEU A 78 3.06 2.04 6.13
CA LEU A 78 2.23 1.66 7.26
C LEU A 78 3.12 1.40 8.47
N THR A 79 2.91 2.17 9.53
CA THR A 79 3.65 2.10 10.79
C THR A 79 2.78 1.47 11.86
N GLY A 80 3.35 0.52 12.61
CA GLY A 80 2.64 -0.08 13.73
C GLY A 80 3.39 -1.23 14.37
N HIS A 81 4.03 -2.09 13.59
CA HIS A 81 4.88 -3.13 14.19
C HIS A 81 6.11 -2.49 14.83
N SER A 82 6.47 -2.97 16.01
CA SER A 82 7.65 -2.48 16.75
C SER A 82 8.93 -3.27 16.42
N ASN A 83 8.78 -4.43 15.78
CA ASN A 83 9.85 -5.35 15.42
C ASN A 83 9.74 -5.73 13.92
N PRO A 84 10.77 -6.39 13.34
CA PRO A 84 10.77 -6.82 11.94
C PRO A 84 9.50 -7.58 11.51
N VAL A 85 9.19 -7.48 10.21
CA VAL A 85 8.11 -8.24 9.57
C VAL A 85 8.72 -9.23 8.58
N PRO A 86 9.19 -10.41 9.04
CA PRO A 86 10.09 -11.25 8.25
C PRO A 86 9.40 -12.14 7.22
N ALA A 87 8.15 -12.56 7.43
CA ALA A 87 7.55 -13.60 6.59
C ALA A 87 6.04 -13.46 6.34
N ALA A 88 5.29 -12.90 7.29
CA ALA A 88 3.84 -12.89 7.20
C ALA A 88 3.34 -11.56 6.62
N VAL A 89 3.15 -11.53 5.29
CA VAL A 89 2.44 -10.45 4.58
C VAL A 89 1.47 -11.10 3.60
N ALA A 90 0.18 -10.80 3.69
CA ALA A 90 -0.82 -11.40 2.81
C ALA A 90 -2.01 -10.46 2.58
N PHE A 91 -2.41 -10.28 1.32
CA PHE A 91 -3.68 -9.65 1.00
C PHE A 91 -4.83 -10.63 1.17
N GLY A 92 -5.96 -10.12 1.66
CA GLY A 92 -7.23 -10.82 1.58
C GLY A 92 -7.70 -10.96 0.13
N PRO A 93 -8.63 -11.88 -0.15
CA PRO A 93 -9.06 -12.23 -1.51
C PRO A 93 -9.69 -11.06 -2.29
N HIS A 94 -10.27 -10.08 -1.58
CA HIS A 94 -10.84 -8.88 -2.19
C HIS A 94 -9.83 -7.72 -2.35
N GLY A 95 -8.58 -7.89 -1.91
CA GLY A 95 -7.52 -6.87 -2.05
C GLY A 95 -7.69 -5.61 -1.19
N SER A 96 -8.79 -5.48 -0.44
CA SER A 96 -9.07 -4.34 0.44
C SER A 96 -8.53 -4.50 1.86
N THR A 97 -8.02 -5.68 2.22
CA THR A 97 -7.44 -5.94 3.55
C THR A 97 -6.06 -6.57 3.39
N LEU A 98 -5.10 -6.07 4.15
CA LEU A 98 -3.75 -6.62 4.25
C LEU A 98 -3.54 -7.13 5.67
N ALA A 99 -3.02 -8.34 5.82
CA ALA A 99 -2.60 -8.91 7.10
C ALA A 99 -1.09 -8.95 7.16
N THR A 100 -0.53 -8.53 8.30
CA THR A 100 0.92 -8.62 8.56
C THR A 100 1.20 -9.20 9.93
N GLY A 101 2.21 -10.06 10.02
CA GLY A 101 2.69 -10.63 11.28
C GLY A 101 4.15 -10.22 11.51
N GLY A 102 4.40 -9.64 12.68
CA GLY A 102 5.73 -9.15 13.08
C GLY A 102 6.37 -10.01 14.16
N ASP A 103 7.68 -9.85 14.31
CA ASP A 103 8.46 -10.38 15.43
C ASP A 103 8.14 -9.68 16.77
N ASP A 104 7.16 -8.77 16.77
CA ASP A 104 6.58 -8.18 17.98
C ASP A 104 5.46 -9.05 18.55
N PHE A 105 5.31 -10.27 18.02
CA PHE A 105 4.29 -11.24 18.39
C PHE A 105 2.86 -10.75 18.15
N THR A 106 2.68 -9.77 17.25
CA THR A 106 1.36 -9.27 16.88
C THR A 106 1.02 -9.57 15.43
N ILE A 107 -0.28 -9.70 15.17
CA ILE A 107 -0.86 -9.64 13.83
C ILE A 107 -1.58 -8.31 13.70
N ARG A 108 -1.37 -7.61 12.59
CA ARG A 108 -2.05 -6.37 12.25
C ARG A 108 -2.86 -6.55 10.97
N LEU A 109 -4.06 -5.99 10.98
CA LEU A 109 -4.93 -5.90 9.81
C LEU A 109 -4.99 -4.45 9.37
N TRP A 110 -4.76 -4.22 8.09
CA TRP A 110 -4.77 -2.90 7.48
C TRP A 110 -5.92 -2.83 6.47
N ASP A 111 -6.75 -1.81 6.60
CA ASP A 111 -7.70 -1.46 5.55
C ASP A 111 -6.97 -0.70 4.46
N THR A 112 -6.98 -1.24 3.25
CA THR A 112 -6.32 -0.66 2.07
C THR A 112 -7.35 -0.15 1.05
N GLY A 113 -8.65 -0.26 1.34
CA GLY A 113 -9.70 0.31 0.48
C GLY A 113 -9.81 1.81 0.69
N LEU A 114 -9.17 2.62 -0.17
CA LEU A 114 -9.19 4.08 -0.05
C LEU A 114 -10.60 4.65 0.08
N ASP A 115 -11.55 4.20 -0.75
CA ASP A 115 -12.94 4.68 -0.70
C ASP A 115 -13.62 4.34 0.63
N ARG A 116 -13.37 3.14 1.16
CA ARG A 116 -13.91 2.70 2.44
C ARG A 116 -13.28 3.46 3.61
N VAL A 117 -11.96 3.67 3.56
CA VAL A 117 -11.25 4.45 4.57
C VAL A 117 -11.74 5.91 4.54
N ALA A 118 -11.87 6.50 3.36
CA ALA A 118 -12.42 7.84 3.19
C ALA A 118 -13.85 7.93 3.72
N ALA A 119 -14.73 6.99 3.37
CA ALA A 119 -16.09 6.94 3.90
C ALA A 119 -16.13 6.86 5.44
N ARG A 120 -15.33 5.96 6.05
CA ARG A 120 -15.25 5.84 7.50
C ARG A 120 -14.73 7.12 8.17
N LEU A 121 -13.71 7.74 7.59
CA LEU A 121 -13.21 9.03 8.06
C LEU A 121 -14.32 10.09 7.99
N CYS A 122 -15.06 10.11 6.88
CA CYS A 122 -16.17 11.03 6.66
C CYS A 122 -17.41 10.81 7.53
N ASP A 123 -17.63 9.57 7.97
CA ASP A 123 -18.67 9.24 8.95
C ASP A 123 -18.23 9.66 10.36
N SER A 124 -16.93 9.57 10.66
CA SER A 124 -16.37 9.96 11.97
C SER A 124 -16.10 11.47 12.10
N ALA A 125 -15.89 12.17 10.99
CA ALA A 125 -15.66 13.61 10.93
C ALA A 125 -17.00 14.36 11.09
N TYR A 126 -17.54 14.32 12.31
CA TYR A 126 -18.71 15.07 12.71
C TYR A 126 -18.32 16.21 13.66
N PRO A 127 -18.91 17.42 13.51
CA PRO A 127 -19.82 17.84 12.43
C PRO A 127 -19.06 18.10 11.11
N ARG A 128 -19.72 17.84 9.98
CA ARG A 128 -19.17 18.18 8.65
C ARG A 128 -19.14 19.70 8.48
N ILE A 129 -18.04 20.23 7.95
CA ILE A 129 -17.93 21.67 7.64
C ILE A 129 -18.99 22.08 6.60
N THR A 130 -19.81 23.07 6.96
CA THR A 130 -20.83 23.62 6.07
C THR A 130 -20.20 24.53 5.02
N GLY A 131 -20.93 24.83 3.93
CA GLY A 131 -20.47 25.81 2.94
C GLY A 131 -20.24 27.21 3.53
N ALA A 132 -21.04 27.59 4.54
CA ALA A 132 -20.86 28.86 5.25
C ALA A 132 -19.58 28.88 6.09
N GLU A 133 -19.28 27.80 6.80
CA GLU A 133 -18.02 27.66 7.55
C GLU A 133 -16.80 27.57 6.62
N TRP A 134 -16.93 26.90 5.48
CA TRP A 134 -15.87 26.86 4.47
C TRP A 134 -15.56 28.24 3.92
N ALA A 135 -16.57 29.02 3.54
CA ALA A 135 -16.37 30.41 3.10
C ALA A 135 -15.73 31.28 4.18
N ARG A 136 -15.98 30.97 5.46
CA ARG A 136 -15.39 31.68 6.61
C ARG A 136 -13.93 31.32 6.84
N TYR A 137 -13.58 30.04 6.77
CA TYR A 137 -12.24 29.55 7.11
C TYR A 137 -11.29 29.44 5.91
N LEU A 138 -11.83 29.28 4.70
CA LEU A 138 -11.11 29.04 3.45
C LEU A 138 -11.63 29.95 2.32
N PRO A 139 -11.58 31.29 2.48
CA PRO A 139 -12.22 32.23 1.55
C PRO A 139 -11.60 32.26 0.14
N ALA A 140 -10.39 31.73 -0.04
CA ALA A 140 -9.68 31.70 -1.32
C ALA A 140 -9.80 30.34 -2.04
N VAL A 141 -10.59 29.40 -1.52
CA VAL A 141 -10.74 28.05 -2.05
C VAL A 141 -12.20 27.77 -2.32
N ASP A 142 -12.51 27.36 -3.56
CA ASP A 142 -13.86 26.92 -3.92
C ASP A 142 -14.35 25.83 -2.98
N PHE A 143 -15.67 25.79 -2.74
CA PHE A 143 -16.25 24.79 -1.85
C PHE A 143 -16.08 23.38 -2.45
N ALA A 144 -15.15 22.61 -1.88
CA ALA A 144 -14.90 21.22 -2.21
C ALA A 144 -14.88 20.41 -0.91
N PRO A 145 -16.06 19.94 -0.44
CA PRO A 145 -16.14 19.26 0.85
C PRO A 145 -15.27 17.99 0.82
N PRO A 146 -14.40 17.77 1.81
CA PRO A 146 -13.54 16.58 1.88
C PRO A 146 -14.35 15.28 1.95
N CYS A 147 -15.59 15.41 2.42
CA CYS A 147 -16.56 14.35 2.60
C CYS A 147 -17.82 14.69 1.82
N PRO A 148 -17.93 14.28 0.54
CA PRO A 148 -19.13 14.51 -0.24
C PRO A 148 -20.34 13.89 0.47
N ALA A 149 -21.49 14.55 0.35
CA ALA A 149 -22.77 13.92 0.71
C ALA A 149 -23.02 12.79 -0.31
N ILE A 150 -23.40 11.61 0.20
CA ILE A 150 -23.86 10.48 -0.62
C ILE A 150 -25.25 10.80 -1.16
#